data_AF-A0A7X7TV59-F1
#
_entry.id   AF-A0A7X7TV59-F1
#
_cell.length_a   1.000
_cell.length_b   1.000
_cell.length_c   1.000
_cell.angle_alpha   90.00
_cell.angle_beta   90.00
_cell.angle_gamma   90.00
#
_symmetry.space_group_name_H-M   'P 1'
#
loop_
_entity.id
_entity.type
_entity.pdbx_description
1 polymer ?
#
loop_
_entity_poly.entity_id
_entity_poly.type
_entity_poly.pdbx_seq_one_letter_code
_entity_poly.pdbx_strand_id
1 'polypeptide(L)'
;MKNDNEKKDILWIVIIGLTAISIIAVDLFFSGEYSLALAKSLFMALAMLAFILIKFNDKPLLKKSLVCFGVFLALALVSWWFPYFNNKLADSNGKVIVKALESYKNEKGEYPALLEDLVPKYIDSLPRAKYTFLWKDFYWVDNNLVYVNDAPVNLMKYDFNSGRWTWTGSETYSRLLLMIKK
;
A
#
# COMPACT_ATOMS: atom_id res chain seq x y z
N MET A 1 36.63 -22.46 -20.58
CA MET A 1 36.39 -21.00 -20.39
C MET A 1 34.94 -20.54 -20.58
N LYS A 2 34.07 -21.23 -21.34
CA LYS A 2 32.65 -20.81 -21.50
C LYS A 2 31.80 -20.87 -20.21
N ASN A 3 32.21 -21.71 -19.25
CA ASN A 3 31.45 -21.98 -18.03
C ASN A 3 31.53 -20.86 -16.98
N ASP A 4 32.64 -20.11 -16.91
CA ASP A 4 32.82 -19.09 -15.87
C ASP A 4 32.03 -17.81 -16.15
N ASN A 5 31.84 -17.44 -17.42
CA ASN A 5 31.01 -16.30 -17.80
C ASN A 5 29.52 -16.59 -17.54
N GLU A 6 29.05 -17.82 -17.81
CA GLU A 6 27.67 -18.19 -17.55
C GLU A 6 27.32 -18.14 -16.05
N LYS A 7 28.23 -18.60 -15.18
CA LYS A 7 28.05 -18.50 -13.72
C LYS A 7 27.95 -17.06 -13.26
N LYS A 8 28.77 -16.16 -13.80
CA LYS A 8 28.72 -14.73 -13.49
C LYS A 8 27.40 -14.10 -13.92
N ASP A 9 26.92 -14.42 -15.12
CA ASP A 9 25.64 -13.90 -15.62
C ASP A 9 24.45 -14.36 -14.76
N ILE A 10 24.44 -15.62 -14.33
CA ILE A 10 23.42 -16.16 -13.43
C ILE A 10 23.44 -15.43 -12.08
N LEU A 11 24.63 -15.25 -11.50
CA LEU A 11 24.77 -14.55 -10.23
C LEU A 11 24.25 -13.11 -10.30
N TRP A 12 24.57 -12.39 -11.37
CA TRP A 12 24.08 -11.03 -11.59
C TRP A 12 22.57 -10.95 -11.73
N ILE A 13 21.96 -11.86 -12.49
CA ILE A 13 20.50 -11.92 -12.64
C ILE A 13 19.82 -12.16 -11.27
N VAL A 14 20.35 -13.08 -10.48
CA VAL A 14 19.82 -13.37 -9.14
C VAL A 14 19.94 -12.16 -8.23
N ILE A 15 21.10 -11.47 -8.23
CA ILE A 15 21.31 -10.26 -7.43
C ILE A 15 20.33 -9.17 -7.83
N ILE A 16 20.15 -8.90 -9.13
CA ILE A 16 19.21 -7.90 -9.62
C ILE A 16 17.78 -8.26 -9.22
N GLY A 17 17.38 -9.54 -9.38
CA GLY A 17 16.06 -10.02 -9.01
C GLY A 17 15.78 -9.84 -7.51
N LEU A 18 16.70 -10.29 -6.65
CA LEU A 18 16.58 -10.14 -5.20
C LEU A 18 16.56 -8.68 -4.75
N THR A 19 17.39 -7.84 -5.38
CA THR A 19 17.44 -6.40 -5.09
C THR A 19 16.11 -5.73 -5.46
N ALA A 20 15.57 -6.04 -6.64
CA ALA A 20 14.27 -5.52 -7.06
C ALA A 20 13.14 -5.94 -6.13
N ILE A 21 13.08 -7.24 -5.78
CA ILE A 21 12.07 -7.75 -4.83
C ILE A 21 12.19 -7.03 -3.49
N SER A 22 13.42 -6.82 -3.00
CA SER A 22 13.66 -6.12 -1.73
C SER A 22 13.19 -4.67 -1.78
N ILE A 23 13.52 -3.93 -2.84
CA ILE A 23 13.08 -2.53 -3.02
C ILE A 23 11.54 -2.45 -3.06
N ILE A 24 10.91 -3.35 -3.81
CA ILE A 24 9.45 -3.37 -3.94
C ILE A 24 8.78 -3.77 -2.63
N ALA A 25 9.33 -4.74 -1.91
CA ALA A 25 8.84 -5.10 -0.58
C ALA A 25 8.94 -3.90 0.38
N VAL A 26 10.08 -3.21 0.40
CA VAL A 26 10.25 -2.02 1.24
C VAL A 26 9.22 -0.95 0.89
N ASP A 27 9.04 -0.61 -0.39
CA ASP A 27 8.05 0.38 -0.81
C ASP A 27 6.62 -0.04 -0.43
N LEU A 28 6.23 -1.29 -0.68
CA LEU A 28 4.88 -1.79 -0.39
C LEU A 28 4.56 -1.82 1.10
N PHE A 29 5.53 -2.17 1.95
CA PHE A 29 5.30 -2.33 3.39
C PHE A 29 5.49 -1.03 4.19
N PHE A 30 6.41 -0.16 3.78
CA PHE A 30 6.79 1.03 4.55
C PHE A 30 6.09 2.30 4.08
N SER A 31 6.26 2.69 2.81
CA SER A 31 5.76 3.99 2.35
C SER A 31 4.28 3.93 2.01
N GLY A 32 3.79 2.80 1.50
CA GLY A 32 2.46 2.79 0.89
C GLY A 32 2.40 3.64 -0.38
N GLU A 33 3.55 4.11 -0.90
CA GLU A 33 3.65 4.90 -2.13
C GLU A 33 3.68 3.94 -3.33
N TYR A 34 2.50 3.48 -3.69
CA TYR A 34 2.33 2.42 -4.68
C TYR A 34 2.64 2.86 -6.12
N SER A 35 2.54 4.16 -6.39
CA SER A 35 2.78 4.76 -7.71
C SER A 35 4.25 4.63 -8.12
N LEU A 36 5.19 4.83 -7.19
CA LEU A 36 6.62 4.66 -7.44
C LEU A 36 7.00 3.20 -7.63
N ALA A 37 6.45 2.29 -6.81
CA ALA A 37 6.69 0.85 -6.96
C ALA A 37 6.21 0.35 -8.34
N LEU A 38 5.04 0.79 -8.80
CA LEU A 38 4.51 0.47 -10.12
C LEU A 38 5.41 1.01 -11.23
N ALA A 39 5.78 2.30 -11.17
CA ALA A 39 6.63 2.93 -12.18
C ALA A 39 7.99 2.22 -12.31
N LYS A 40 8.63 1.90 -11.18
CA LYS A 40 9.91 1.15 -11.13
C LYS A 40 9.76 -0.25 -11.75
N SER A 41 8.70 -0.96 -11.38
CA SER A 41 8.45 -2.33 -11.87
C SER A 41 8.19 -2.35 -13.38
N LEU A 42 7.41 -1.39 -13.89
CA LEU A 42 7.17 -1.25 -15.33
C LEU A 42 8.43 -0.86 -16.09
N PHE A 43 9.22 0.08 -15.57
CA PHE A 43 10.48 0.47 -16.19
C PHE A 43 11.43 -0.73 -16.33
N MET A 44 11.58 -1.54 -15.26
CA MET A 44 12.41 -2.75 -15.30
C MET A 44 11.86 -3.81 -16.26
N ALA A 45 10.54 -4.01 -16.31
CA ALA A 45 9.93 -4.90 -17.29
C ALA A 45 10.22 -4.45 -18.72
N LEU A 46 10.09 -3.16 -19.02
CA LEU A 46 10.38 -2.60 -20.35
C LEU A 46 11.87 -2.71 -20.72
N ALA A 47 12.77 -2.46 -19.76
CA ALA A 47 14.21 -2.63 -19.98
C ALA A 47 14.56 -4.09 -20.30
N MET A 48 13.96 -5.06 -19.58
CA MET A 48 14.12 -6.49 -19.86
C MET A 48 13.54 -6.87 -21.22
N LEU A 49 12.40 -6.31 -21.61
CA LEU A 49 11.81 -6.53 -22.93
C LEU A 49 12.72 -6.01 -24.04
N ALA A 50 13.29 -4.81 -23.89
CA ALA A 50 14.26 -4.27 -24.85
C ALA A 50 15.50 -5.17 -24.96
N PHE A 51 16.02 -5.66 -23.83
CA PHE A 51 17.14 -6.61 -23.81
C PHE A 51 16.81 -7.92 -24.54
N ILE A 52 15.61 -8.47 -24.32
CA ILE A 52 15.09 -9.64 -25.04
C ILE A 52 15.11 -9.42 -26.55
N LEU A 53 14.61 -8.26 -27.01
CA LEU A 53 14.54 -7.92 -28.43
C LEU A 53 15.93 -7.79 -29.06
N ILE A 54 16.94 -7.29 -28.33
CA ILE A 54 18.32 -7.17 -28.82
C ILE A 54 19.02 -8.55 -28.90
N LYS A 55 18.71 -9.48 -27.98
CA LYS A 55 19.41 -10.76 -27.82
C LYS A 55 18.61 -11.97 -28.31
N PHE A 56 17.61 -11.78 -29.18
CA PHE A 56 16.68 -12.84 -29.61
C PHE A 56 17.35 -14.07 -30.25
N ASN A 57 18.54 -13.92 -30.83
CA ASN A 57 19.32 -15.02 -31.42
C ASN A 57 20.00 -15.92 -30.38
N ASP A 58 20.17 -15.48 -29.13
CA ASP A 58 20.79 -16.25 -28.05
C ASP A 58 19.71 -16.94 -27.21
N LYS A 59 19.27 -18.13 -27.67
CA LYS A 59 18.19 -18.91 -27.04
C LYS A 59 18.34 -19.11 -25.51
N PRO A 60 19.52 -19.47 -24.96
CA PRO A 60 19.65 -19.62 -23.51
C PRO A 60 19.52 -18.28 -22.75
N LEU A 61 20.04 -17.17 -23.29
CA LEU A 61 19.84 -15.85 -22.68
C LEU A 61 18.39 -15.36 -22.80
N LEU A 62 17.72 -15.66 -23.91
CA LEU A 62 16.32 -15.32 -24.16
C LEU A 62 15.40 -15.95 -23.12
N LYS A 63 15.56 -17.27 -22.86
CA LYS A 63 14.74 -17.98 -21.87
C LYS A 63 14.90 -17.36 -20.48
N LYS A 64 16.13 -17.04 -20.07
CA LYS A 64 16.41 -16.41 -18.77
C LYS A 64 15.76 -15.01 -18.69
N SER A 65 15.93 -14.21 -19.73
CA SER A 65 15.38 -12.86 -19.79
C SER A 65 13.84 -12.84 -19.76
N LEU A 66 13.18 -13.80 -20.42
CA LEU A 66 11.72 -13.95 -20.38
C LEU A 66 11.20 -14.27 -18.98
N VAL A 67 11.91 -15.12 -18.22
CA VAL A 67 11.57 -15.39 -16.82
C VAL A 67 11.68 -14.12 -15.98
N CYS A 68 12.79 -13.38 -16.10
CA CYS A 68 12.96 -12.11 -15.40
C CYS A 68 11.88 -11.09 -15.76
N PHE A 69 11.57 -10.95 -17.05
CA PHE A 69 10.48 -10.11 -17.54
C PHE A 69 9.14 -10.49 -16.88
N GLY A 70 8.82 -11.78 -16.86
CA GLY A 70 7.60 -12.30 -16.22
C GLY A 70 7.55 -11.96 -14.72
N VAL A 71 8.68 -12.06 -14.01
CA VAL A 71 8.78 -11.68 -12.59
C VAL A 71 8.51 -10.19 -12.39
N PHE A 72 9.16 -9.32 -13.17
CA PHE A 72 8.94 -7.87 -13.06
C PHE A 72 7.51 -7.46 -13.42
N LEU A 73 6.92 -8.10 -14.43
CA LEU A 73 5.53 -7.88 -14.80
C LEU A 73 4.58 -8.30 -13.67
N ALA A 74 4.80 -9.46 -13.07
CA ALA A 74 4.02 -9.92 -11.92
C ALA A 74 4.11 -8.94 -10.74
N LEU A 75 5.32 -8.44 -10.44
CA LEU A 75 5.52 -7.44 -9.39
C LEU A 75 4.82 -6.11 -9.69
N ALA A 76 4.81 -5.66 -10.96
CA ALA A 76 4.06 -4.48 -11.37
C ALA A 76 2.54 -4.67 -11.15
N LEU A 77 2.01 -5.83 -11.52
CA LEU A 77 0.59 -6.15 -11.33
C LEU A 77 0.22 -6.20 -9.84
N VAL A 78 1.05 -6.83 -9.00
CA VAL A 78 0.84 -6.84 -7.54
C VAL A 78 0.88 -5.43 -6.98
N SER A 79 1.85 -4.61 -7.40
CA SER A 79 1.99 -3.21 -6.96
C SER A 79 0.80 -2.35 -7.36
N TRP A 80 0.16 -2.64 -8.49
CA TRP A 80 -1.06 -1.96 -8.92
C TRP A 80 -2.33 -2.46 -8.21
N TRP A 81 -2.41 -3.75 -7.92
CA TRP A 81 -3.59 -4.38 -7.31
C TRP A 81 -3.71 -4.14 -5.80
N PHE A 82 -2.60 -4.29 -5.08
CA PHE A 82 -2.56 -4.18 -3.61
C PHE A 82 -3.13 -2.86 -3.04
N PRO A 83 -2.88 -1.68 -3.64
CA PRO A 83 -3.45 -0.40 -3.20
C PRO A 83 -4.96 -0.36 -3.34
N TYR A 84 -5.45 -0.86 -4.48
CA TYR A 84 -6.87 -0.93 -4.78
C TYR A 84 -7.58 -1.79 -3.73
N PHE A 85 -6.99 -2.94 -3.41
CA PHE A 85 -7.50 -3.83 -2.36
C PHE A 85 -7.50 -3.17 -0.98
N ASN A 86 -6.39 -2.55 -0.57
CA ASN A 86 -6.30 -1.85 0.71
C ASN A 86 -7.31 -0.69 0.83
N ASN A 87 -7.56 0.05 -0.26
CA ASN A 87 -8.52 1.16 -0.25
C ASN A 87 -9.97 0.67 -0.19
N LYS A 88 -10.28 -0.43 -0.89
CA LYS A 88 -11.59 -1.09 -0.77
C LYS A 88 -11.82 -1.66 0.63
N LEU A 89 -10.79 -2.23 1.24
CA LEU A 89 -10.85 -2.72 2.61
C LEU A 89 -11.06 -1.57 3.60
N ALA A 90 -10.31 -0.48 3.48
CA ALA A 90 -10.48 0.71 4.31
C ALA A 90 -11.90 1.30 4.18
N ASP A 91 -12.44 1.38 2.97
CA ASP A 91 -13.82 1.83 2.77
C ASP A 91 -14.83 0.92 3.47
N SER A 92 -14.71 -0.40 3.30
CA SER A 92 -15.60 -1.37 3.93
C SER A 92 -15.52 -1.33 5.46
N ASN A 93 -14.31 -1.37 6.01
CA ASN A 93 -14.09 -1.39 7.45
C ASN A 93 -14.46 -0.06 8.11
N GLY A 94 -14.18 1.06 7.44
CA GLY A 94 -14.55 2.37 7.97
C GLY A 94 -16.07 2.56 8.03
N LYS A 95 -16.85 1.99 7.11
CA LYS A 95 -18.32 1.97 7.21
C LYS A 95 -18.82 1.26 8.47
N VAL A 96 -18.13 0.21 8.91
CA VAL A 96 -18.45 -0.48 10.17
C VAL A 96 -18.23 0.47 11.36
N ILE A 97 -17.11 1.19 11.39
CA ILE A 97 -16.80 2.18 12.44
C ILE A 97 -17.79 3.35 12.40
N VAL A 98 -18.13 3.87 11.22
CA VAL A 98 -19.13 4.95 11.05
C VAL A 98 -20.47 4.56 11.66
N LYS A 99 -20.96 3.35 11.39
CA LYS A 99 -22.20 2.86 11.97
C LYS A 99 -22.14 2.79 13.51
N ALA A 100 -20.99 2.38 14.06
CA ALA A 100 -20.77 2.36 15.51
C ALA A 100 -20.74 3.78 16.09
N LEU A 101 -20.08 4.73 15.43
CA LEU A 101 -20.06 6.15 15.81
C LEU A 101 -21.46 6.78 15.80
N GLU A 102 -22.26 6.52 14.77
CA GLU A 102 -23.64 6.98 14.69
C GLU A 102 -24.50 6.38 15.81
N SER A 103 -24.33 5.08 16.11
CA SER A 103 -25.04 4.42 17.21
C SER A 103 -24.66 5.02 18.57
N TYR A 104 -23.36 5.26 18.79
CA TYR A 104 -22.86 5.94 19.99
C TYR A 104 -23.49 7.32 20.13
N LYS A 105 -23.47 8.12 19.06
CA LYS A 105 -24.03 9.47 19.05
C LYS A 105 -25.55 9.48 19.27
N ASN A 106 -26.28 8.53 18.70
CA ASN A 106 -27.72 8.42 18.90
C ASN A 106 -28.07 8.10 20.37
N GLU A 107 -27.22 7.33 21.06
CA GLU A 107 -27.44 7.00 22.47
C GLU A 107 -26.96 8.11 23.43
N LYS A 108 -25.80 8.73 23.16
CA LYS A 108 -25.13 9.67 24.06
C LYS A 108 -25.35 11.14 23.73
N GLY A 109 -25.86 11.45 22.54
CA GLY A 109 -26.05 12.82 22.03
C GLY A 109 -24.79 13.44 21.40
N GLU A 110 -23.62 12.82 21.57
CA GLU A 110 -22.34 13.29 21.06
C GLU A 110 -21.48 12.15 20.51
N TYR A 111 -20.50 12.47 19.65
CA TYR A 111 -19.51 11.49 19.21
C TYR A 111 -18.50 11.18 20.33
N PRO A 112 -17.86 10.00 20.33
CA PRO A 112 -16.89 9.65 21.36
C PRO A 112 -15.63 10.53 21.28
N ALA A 113 -14.89 10.58 22.38
CA ALA A 113 -13.59 11.23 22.41
C ALA A 113 -12.51 10.37 21.73
N LEU A 114 -12.62 9.04 21.85
CA LEU A 114 -11.67 8.06 21.32
C LEU A 114 -12.43 6.93 20.58
N LEU A 115 -11.79 6.28 19.61
CA LEU A 115 -12.44 5.17 18.89
C LEU A 115 -12.63 3.95 19.81
N GLU A 116 -11.79 3.81 20.81
CA GLU A 116 -11.82 2.74 21.81
C GLU A 116 -13.11 2.77 22.64
N ASP A 117 -13.74 3.94 22.80
CA ASP A 117 -15.02 4.10 23.51
C ASP A 117 -16.18 3.38 22.79
N LEU A 118 -15.99 3.00 21.53
CA LEU A 118 -16.95 2.21 20.76
C LEU A 118 -16.94 0.73 21.17
N VAL A 119 -15.83 0.25 21.72
CA VAL A 119 -15.61 -1.17 22.06
C VAL A 119 -15.95 -1.41 23.55
N PRO A 120 -16.57 -2.54 23.91
CA PRO A 120 -17.13 -3.58 23.04
C PRO A 120 -18.60 -3.33 22.66
N LYS A 121 -19.23 -2.26 23.19
CA LYS A 121 -20.68 -2.10 23.15
C LYS A 121 -21.24 -1.88 21.74
N TYR A 122 -20.56 -1.09 20.93
CA TYR A 122 -21.04 -0.68 19.60
C TYR A 122 -20.32 -1.42 18.46
N ILE A 123 -19.13 -1.96 18.74
CA ILE A 123 -18.34 -2.81 17.84
C ILE A 123 -17.46 -3.74 18.66
N ASP A 124 -17.30 -5.00 18.22
CA ASP A 124 -16.54 -6.01 18.96
C ASP A 124 -15.05 -5.66 19.08
N SER A 125 -14.48 -5.10 18.01
CA SER A 125 -13.09 -4.61 17.95
C SER A 125 -12.94 -3.61 16.81
N LEU A 126 -11.94 -2.72 16.91
CA LEU A 126 -11.65 -1.77 15.84
C LEU A 126 -11.00 -2.48 14.65
N PRO A 127 -11.64 -2.48 13.46
CA PRO A 127 -11.04 -3.08 12.28
C PRO A 127 -9.88 -2.22 11.78
N ARG A 128 -8.88 -2.86 11.19
CA ARG A 128 -7.76 -2.16 10.53
C ARG A 128 -8.25 -1.46 9.27
N ALA A 129 -7.72 -0.28 8.99
CA ALA A 129 -7.89 0.40 7.72
C ALA A 129 -7.20 -0.38 6.58
N LYS A 130 -5.95 -0.81 6.78
CA LYS A 130 -5.12 -1.43 5.73
C LYS A 130 -4.24 -2.54 6.26
N TYR A 131 -3.78 -3.42 5.36
CA TYR A 131 -2.73 -4.39 5.65
C TYR A 131 -1.34 -3.83 5.31
N THR A 132 -0.96 -2.74 5.97
CA THR A 132 0.37 -2.14 5.90
C THR A 132 1.06 -2.21 7.27
N PHE A 133 2.36 -1.91 7.34
CA PHE A 133 3.07 -1.98 8.62
C PHE A 133 2.87 -0.72 9.48
N LEU A 134 3.02 0.46 8.88
CA LEU A 134 2.98 1.74 9.60
C LEU A 134 1.58 2.37 9.68
N TRP A 135 0.73 2.14 8.67
CA TRP A 135 -0.45 2.95 8.41
C TRP A 135 -1.72 2.10 8.35
N LYS A 136 -1.86 1.21 9.34
CA LYS A 136 -2.88 0.16 9.33
C LYS A 136 -4.18 0.54 10.04
N ASP A 137 -4.18 1.58 10.88
CA ASP A 137 -5.29 1.89 11.79
C ASP A 137 -6.13 3.08 11.30
N PHE A 138 -7.35 3.19 11.85
CA PHE A 138 -8.16 4.39 11.77
C PHE A 138 -7.89 5.30 12.97
N TYR A 139 -8.15 6.59 12.81
CA TYR A 139 -7.95 7.57 13.86
C TYR A 139 -9.17 8.50 13.94
N TRP A 140 -9.45 9.00 15.15
CA TRP A 140 -10.46 10.02 15.40
C TRP A 140 -9.78 11.35 15.67
N VAL A 141 -9.89 12.28 14.73
CA VAL A 141 -9.20 13.59 14.78
C VAL A 141 -10.21 14.69 14.49
N ASP A 142 -10.34 15.64 15.42
CA ASP A 142 -11.22 16.81 15.29
C ASP A 142 -12.68 16.44 14.90
N ASN A 143 -13.23 15.40 15.54
CA ASN A 143 -14.55 14.82 15.22
C ASN A 143 -14.68 14.25 13.79
N ASN A 144 -13.57 13.83 13.19
CA ASN A 144 -13.57 13.14 11.91
C ASN A 144 -12.89 11.78 12.02
N LEU A 145 -13.46 10.79 11.33
CA LEU A 145 -12.81 9.50 11.11
C LEU A 145 -11.81 9.67 9.97
N VAL A 146 -10.54 9.38 10.23
CA VAL A 146 -9.47 9.49 9.24
C VAL A 146 -8.65 8.21 9.14
N TYR A 147 -8.03 8.00 7.98
CA TYR A 147 -6.96 7.01 7.80
C TYR A 147 -5.91 7.51 6.81
N VAL A 148 -4.69 6.97 6.90
CA VAL A 148 -3.61 7.25 5.96
C VAL A 148 -3.80 6.42 4.71
N ASN A 149 -4.09 7.09 3.61
CA ASN A 149 -4.28 6.45 2.32
C ASN A 149 -2.96 6.22 1.59
N ASP A 150 -2.10 7.22 1.57
CA ASP A 150 -0.76 7.15 0.97
C ASP A 150 0.19 8.02 1.80
N ALA A 151 1.31 7.46 2.26
CA ALA A 151 2.25 8.27 3.01
C ALA A 151 3.04 9.18 2.05
N PRO A 152 3.63 10.29 2.53
CA PRO A 152 3.57 10.81 3.89
C PRO A 152 2.48 11.88 4.08
N VAL A 153 1.51 12.08 3.18
CA VAL A 153 0.58 13.24 3.34
C VAL A 153 -0.86 12.98 2.93
N ASN A 154 -1.16 11.83 2.36
CA ASN A 154 -2.49 11.55 1.82
C ASN A 154 -3.37 10.93 2.89
N LEU A 155 -4.10 11.79 3.60
CA LEU A 155 -5.13 11.40 4.54
C LEU A 155 -6.50 11.41 3.87
N MET A 156 -7.27 10.38 4.17
CA MET A 156 -8.67 10.31 3.79
C MET A 156 -9.52 10.53 5.03
N LYS A 157 -10.49 11.43 4.90
CA LYS A 157 -11.43 11.85 5.94
C LYS A 157 -12.84 11.43 5.55
N TYR A 158 -13.55 10.78 6.45
CA TYR A 158 -14.95 10.45 6.21
C TYR A 158 -15.82 11.70 6.40
N ASP A 159 -16.58 12.04 5.37
CA ASP A 159 -17.61 13.07 5.45
C ASP A 159 -18.95 12.42 5.76
N PHE A 160 -19.42 12.61 6.99
CA PHE A 160 -20.70 12.07 7.47
C PHE A 160 -21.92 12.63 6.73
N ASN A 161 -21.82 13.80 6.09
CA ASN A 161 -22.94 14.37 5.34
C ASN A 161 -23.09 13.70 3.98
N SER A 162 -21.98 13.52 3.25
CA SER A 162 -22.00 12.90 1.93
C SER A 162 -21.88 11.38 1.95
N GLY A 163 -21.49 10.79 3.09
CA GLY A 163 -21.23 9.36 3.23
C GLY A 163 -20.02 8.88 2.45
N ARG A 164 -19.06 9.78 2.17
CA ARG A 164 -17.91 9.52 1.29
C ARG A 164 -16.59 9.89 1.95
N TRP A 165 -15.52 9.21 1.51
CA TRP A 165 -14.16 9.61 1.83
C TRP A 165 -13.74 10.79 0.97
N THR A 166 -13.16 11.79 1.63
CA THR A 166 -12.64 13.01 1.00
C THR A 166 -11.18 13.19 1.39
N TRP A 167 -10.41 13.81 0.51
CA TRP A 167 -9.04 14.16 0.80
C TRP A 167 -8.99 15.26 1.87
N THR A 168 -8.07 15.17 2.81
CA THR A 168 -7.86 16.24 3.80
C THR A 168 -6.44 16.78 3.74
N GLY A 169 -6.28 18.09 3.96
CA GLY A 169 -5.00 18.77 3.83
C GLY A 169 -3.96 18.39 4.89
N SER A 170 -2.77 18.97 4.75
CA SER A 170 -1.59 18.72 5.61
C SER A 170 -1.77 19.11 7.09
N GLU A 171 -2.76 19.94 7.42
CA GLU A 171 -3.02 20.34 8.80
C GLU A 171 -3.47 19.15 9.66
N THR A 172 -4.45 18.38 9.17
CA THR A 172 -4.93 17.15 9.83
C THR A 172 -3.80 16.14 9.99
N TYR A 173 -2.90 16.07 9.01
CA TYR A 173 -1.74 15.19 9.04
C TYR A 173 -0.76 15.56 10.15
N SER A 174 -0.48 16.85 10.33
CA SER A 174 0.41 17.32 11.39
C SER A 174 -0.13 16.98 12.78
N ARG A 175 -1.45 17.10 12.97
CA ARG A 175 -2.12 16.73 14.22
C ARG A 175 -2.08 15.23 14.47
N LEU A 176 -2.34 14.42 13.43
CA LEU A 176 -2.23 12.97 13.52
C LEU A 176 -0.83 12.53 13.94
N LEU A 177 0.22 13.12 13.35
CA LEU A 177 1.61 12.80 13.74
C LEU A 177 1.93 13.11 15.20
N LEU A 178 1.31 14.16 15.78
CA LEU A 178 1.46 14.47 17.20
C LEU A 178 0.75 13.45 18.10
N MET A 179 -0.34 12.85 17.63
CA MET A 179 -1.04 11.79 18.36
C MET A 179 -0.24 10.48 18.35
N ILE A 180 0.33 10.09 17.20
CA ILE A 180 1.09 8.84 17.07
C ILE A 180 2.41 8.85 17.86
N LYS A 181 2.96 10.03 18.16
CA LYS A 181 4.21 10.16 18.93
C LYS A 181 4.06 9.97 20.45
N LYS A 182 2.84 9.92 20.97
CA LYS A 182 2.57 9.71 22.40
C LYS A 182 2.44 8.23 22.72
#